data_AF-A0A1Q6ZGU6-F1
#
_entry.id   AF-A0A1Q6ZGU6-F1
#
_cell.length_a   1.000
_cell.length_b   1.000
_cell.length_c   1.000
_cell.angle_alpha   90.00
_cell.angle_beta   90.00
_cell.angle_gamma   90.00
#
_symmetry.space_group_name_H-M   'P 1'
#
loop_
_entity.id
_entity.type
_entity.pdbx_description
1 polymer ?
#
loop_
_entity_poly.entity_id
_entity_poly.type
_entity_poly.pdbx_seq_one_letter_code
_entity_poly.pdbx_strand_id
1 'polypeptide(L)'
;MVWEDIDGNGSRDPFAGEMGLMGWDVQLLDASGLLLATQTTDASGNYVFAGLSAGTYSTCVVPQSTYTQTFPTSGTGCGGLGYSFTILPSSFATWVTNIDFGEMLKP
;
A
#
# COMPACT_ATOMS: atom_id res chain seq x y z
N MET A 1 2.92 4.73 -0.73
CA MET A 1 4.10 4.47 0.13
C MET A 1 3.70 3.69 1.37
N VAL A 2 4.67 3.20 2.13
CA VAL A 2 4.46 2.71 3.50
C VAL A 2 5.19 3.66 4.44
N TRP A 3 4.55 4.14 5.50
CA TRP A 3 5.17 5.05 6.50
C TRP A 3 4.95 4.55 7.93
N GLU A 4 5.83 5.02 8.80
CA GLU A 4 5.73 4.82 10.23
C GLU A 4 4.69 5.78 10.80
N ASP A 5 3.58 5.24 11.31
CA ASP A 5 2.56 5.96 12.06
C ASP A 5 2.94 5.88 13.54
N ILE A 6 3.57 6.95 14.06
CA ILE A 6 4.21 6.96 15.38
C ILE A 6 3.15 7.10 16.48
N ASP A 7 2.07 7.82 16.21
CA ASP A 7 1.01 8.07 17.19
C ASP A 7 -0.26 7.23 16.99
N GLY A 8 -0.32 6.46 15.89
CA GLY A 8 -1.36 5.51 15.58
C GLY A 8 -2.65 6.15 15.05
N ASN A 9 -2.60 7.41 14.62
CA ASN A 9 -3.79 8.17 14.24
C ASN A 9 -4.26 7.91 12.79
N GLY A 10 -3.49 7.18 11.99
CA GLY A 10 -3.80 6.83 10.60
C GLY A 10 -3.67 8.01 9.62
N SER A 11 -3.12 9.14 10.06
CA SER A 11 -2.62 10.24 9.24
C SER A 11 -1.11 10.09 9.09
N ARG A 12 -0.51 10.90 8.21
CA ARG A 12 0.93 11.01 8.11
C ARG A 12 1.38 12.42 8.44
N ASP A 13 2.25 12.55 9.41
CA ASP A 13 2.84 13.80 9.91
C ASP A 13 4.37 13.81 9.73
N PRO A 14 4.89 14.19 8.54
CA PRO A 14 6.33 14.18 8.27
C PRO A 14 7.14 15.11 9.20
N PHE A 15 6.51 16.18 9.70
CA PHE A 15 7.15 17.10 10.64
C PHE A 15 7.24 16.54 12.07
N ALA A 16 6.49 15.47 12.38
CA ALA A 16 6.56 14.73 13.63
C ALA A 16 7.48 13.49 13.56
N GLY A 17 8.08 13.22 12.40
CA GLY A 17 9.00 12.09 12.19
C GLY A 17 8.37 10.86 11.54
N GLU A 18 7.12 10.94 11.06
CA GLU A 18 6.42 9.86 10.36
C GLU A 18 6.93 9.67 8.93
N MET A 19 8.11 9.06 8.86
CA MET A 19 8.89 8.86 7.65
C MET A 19 8.51 7.56 6.94
N GLY A 20 8.93 7.43 5.69
CA GLY A 20 8.71 6.23 4.92
C GLY A 20 9.48 5.04 5.48
N LEU A 21 8.87 3.86 5.46
CA LEU A 21 9.46 2.62 5.91
C LEU A 21 10.07 1.85 4.73
N MET A 22 11.38 1.63 4.77
CA MET A 22 12.13 0.85 3.77
C MET A 22 11.94 -0.66 3.97
N GLY A 23 11.94 -1.43 2.89
CA GLY A 23 12.02 -2.88 2.96
C GLY A 23 10.68 -3.57 3.20
N TRP A 24 9.57 -2.85 3.07
CA TRP A 24 8.22 -3.38 3.22
C TRP A 24 7.71 -3.93 1.90
N ASP A 25 7.20 -5.16 1.93
CA ASP A 25 6.60 -5.79 0.77
C ASP A 25 5.15 -5.31 0.59
N VAL A 26 4.85 -4.85 -0.62
CA VAL A 26 3.52 -4.49 -1.10
C VAL A 26 3.17 -5.42 -2.25
N GLN A 27 1.99 -6.02 -2.20
CA GLN A 27 1.49 -6.99 -3.16
C GLN A 27 0.44 -6.37 -4.08
N LEU A 28 0.45 -6.78 -5.34
CA LEU A 28 -0.60 -6.52 -6.31
C LEU A 28 -1.31 -7.83 -6.63
N LEU A 29 -2.63 -7.85 -6.46
CA LEU A 29 -3.48 -8.99 -6.76
C LEU A 29 -4.47 -8.65 -7.86
N ASP A 30 -4.90 -9.64 -8.63
CA ASP A 30 -5.99 -9.49 -9.59
C ASP A 30 -7.38 -9.59 -8.92
N ALA A 31 -8.43 -9.46 -9.73
CA ALA A 31 -9.82 -9.52 -9.28
C ALA A 31 -10.22 -10.87 -8.63
N SER A 32 -9.48 -11.94 -8.91
CA SER A 32 -9.69 -13.26 -8.30
C SER A 32 -8.94 -13.44 -6.98
N GLY A 33 -8.09 -12.48 -6.62
CA GLY A 33 -7.17 -12.58 -5.48
C GLY A 33 -5.88 -13.33 -5.80
N LEU A 34 -5.56 -13.55 -7.08
CA LEU A 34 -4.26 -14.13 -7.47
C LEU A 34 -3.17 -13.06 -7.33
N LEU A 35 -2.08 -13.41 -6.64
CA LEU A 35 -0.88 -12.57 -6.56
C LEU A 35 -0.23 -12.44 -7.95
N LEU A 36 -0.12 -11.22 -8.45
CA LEU A 36 0.52 -10.91 -9.72
C LEU A 36 1.96 -10.43 -9.55
N ALA A 37 2.23 -9.62 -8.51
CA ALA A 37 3.53 -9.03 -8.27
C ALA A 37 3.70 -8.61 -6.80
N THR A 38 4.96 -8.51 -6.38
CA THR A 38 5.37 -7.91 -5.09
C THR A 38 6.42 -6.85 -5.38
N GLN A 39 6.31 -5.70 -4.72
CA GLN A 39 7.29 -4.63 -4.73
C GLN A 39 7.75 -4.33 -3.31
N THR A 40 9.04 -4.05 -3.13
CA THR A 40 9.61 -3.69 -1.84
C THR A 40 9.83 -2.17 -1.77
N THR A 41 9.47 -1.54 -0.67
CA THR A 41 9.61 -0.09 -0.51
C THR A 41 11.06 0.37 -0.45
N ASP A 42 11.32 1.54 -1.05
CA ASP A 42 12.62 2.21 -1.02
C ASP A 42 12.88 2.96 0.31
N ALA A 43 14.01 3.68 0.38
CA ALA A 43 14.42 4.45 1.56
C ALA A 43 13.42 5.52 2.01
N SER A 44 12.53 5.94 1.12
CA SER A 44 11.48 6.93 1.37
C SER A 44 10.11 6.28 1.53
N GLY A 45 10.04 4.95 1.64
CA GLY A 45 8.80 4.19 1.75
C GLY A 45 8.04 4.02 0.44
N ASN A 46 8.59 4.46 -0.69
CA ASN A 46 7.89 4.44 -1.97
C ASN A 46 7.98 3.07 -2.63
N TYR A 47 6.93 2.72 -3.37
CA TYR A 47 6.87 1.56 -4.25
C TYR A 47 6.04 1.93 -5.48
N VAL A 48 6.19 1.19 -6.58
CA VAL A 48 5.43 1.42 -7.81
C VAL A 48 5.13 0.13 -8.55
N PHE A 49 3.88 -0.03 -8.99
CA PHE A 49 3.50 -1.01 -10.00
C PHE A 49 3.29 -0.29 -11.33
N ALA A 50 4.09 -0.62 -12.34
CA ALA A 50 4.05 0.02 -13.65
C ALA A 50 3.62 -0.97 -14.74
N GLY A 51 3.11 -0.45 -15.85
CA GLY A 51 2.77 -1.28 -17.02
C GLY A 51 1.56 -2.20 -16.81
N LEU A 52 0.63 -1.84 -15.93
CA LEU A 52 -0.58 -2.62 -15.69
C LEU A 52 -1.55 -2.50 -16.87
N SER A 53 -2.03 -3.65 -17.34
CA SER A 53 -3.10 -3.74 -18.33
C SER A 53 -4.44 -3.32 -17.72
N ALA A 54 -5.47 -3.19 -18.57
CA ALA A 54 -6.83 -3.00 -18.08
C ALA A 54 -7.29 -4.23 -17.27
N GLY A 55 -7.94 -3.95 -16.13
CA GLY A 55 -8.32 -4.95 -15.15
C GLY A 55 -8.68 -4.33 -13.82
N THR A 56 -9.21 -5.15 -12.91
CA THR A 56 -9.40 -4.78 -11.50
C THR A 56 -8.29 -5.40 -10.67
N TYR A 57 -7.71 -4.60 -9.80
CA TYR A 57 -6.58 -4.97 -8.97
C TYR A 57 -6.84 -4.63 -7.51
N SER A 58 -6.18 -5.35 -6.61
CA SER A 58 -6.04 -5.00 -5.20
C SER A 58 -4.57 -4.79 -4.85
N THR A 59 -4.30 -3.88 -3.91
CA THR A 59 -2.97 -3.64 -3.36
C THR A 59 -2.98 -3.78 -1.84
N CYS A 60 -2.05 -4.58 -1.31
CA CYS A 60 -1.95 -4.91 0.12
C CYS A 60 -0.51 -4.77 0.60
N VAL A 61 -0.30 -4.22 1.79
CA VAL A 61 0.97 -4.43 2.52
C VAL A 61 0.99 -5.85 3.08
N VAL A 62 2.16 -6.50 3.02
CA VAL A 62 2.39 -7.77 3.72
C VAL A 62 2.53 -7.49 5.22
N PRO A 63 1.67 -8.06 6.08
CA PRO A 63 1.71 -7.78 7.51
C PRO A 63 3.05 -8.19 8.14
N GLN A 64 3.64 -7.31 8.94
CA GLN A 64 4.77 -7.64 9.79
C GLN A 64 4.32 -7.92 11.21
N SER A 65 4.84 -8.98 11.84
CA SER A 65 4.40 -9.39 13.18
C SER A 65 4.62 -8.32 14.25
N THR A 66 5.64 -7.46 14.09
CA THR A 66 5.99 -6.38 15.00
C THR A 66 5.20 -5.09 14.77
N TYR A 67 4.39 -5.00 13.71
CA TYR A 67 3.62 -3.81 13.38
C TYR A 67 2.12 -4.08 13.36
N THR A 68 1.36 -3.01 13.50
CA THR A 68 -0.08 -2.96 13.29
C THR A 68 -0.36 -1.93 12.21
N GLN A 69 -1.06 -2.34 11.16
CA GLN A 69 -1.50 -1.42 10.14
C GLN A 69 -2.60 -0.51 10.69
N THR A 70 -2.40 0.80 10.59
CA THR A 70 -3.30 1.86 11.07
C THR A 70 -3.97 2.61 9.93
N PHE A 71 -3.43 2.51 8.70
CA PHE A 71 -4.05 3.09 7.51
C PHE A 71 -3.88 2.19 6.27
N PRO A 72 -4.91 2.06 5.41
CA PRO A 72 -6.29 2.49 5.65
C PRO A 72 -6.97 1.66 6.75
N THR A 73 -7.86 2.29 7.53
CA THR A 73 -8.70 1.60 8.53
C THR A 73 -9.93 0.91 7.92
N SER A 74 -10.32 1.31 6.71
CA SER A 74 -11.50 0.80 5.98
C SER A 74 -11.31 0.90 4.46
N GLY A 75 -10.26 0.24 3.97
CA GLY A 75 -9.96 0.09 2.56
C GLY A 75 -10.93 -0.82 1.79
N THR A 76 -10.85 -0.79 0.47
CA THR A 76 -11.72 -1.56 -0.44
C THR A 76 -11.10 -2.88 -0.91
N GLY A 77 -9.87 -3.19 -0.50
CA GLY A 77 -9.16 -4.43 -0.78
C GLY A 77 -8.65 -5.10 0.49
N CYS A 78 -8.12 -6.32 0.35
CA CYS A 78 -7.34 -6.99 1.41
C CYS A 78 -8.09 -7.12 2.76
N GLY A 79 -9.39 -7.42 2.72
CA GLY A 79 -10.21 -7.54 3.93
C GLY A 79 -10.43 -6.22 4.69
N GLY A 80 -10.27 -5.07 4.02
CA GLY A 80 -10.43 -3.75 4.62
C GLY A 80 -9.12 -3.01 4.90
N LEU A 81 -7.97 -3.63 4.64
CA LEU A 81 -6.65 -3.08 4.90
C LEU A 81 -5.88 -2.72 3.62
N GLY A 82 -6.54 -2.67 2.48
CA GLY A 82 -5.90 -2.24 1.24
C GLY A 82 -6.85 -1.63 0.25
N TYR A 83 -6.41 -1.46 -0.98
CA TYR A 83 -7.14 -0.69 -1.97
C TYR A 83 -7.45 -1.53 -3.19
N SER A 84 -8.69 -1.46 -3.64
CA SER A 84 -9.14 -2.00 -4.93
C SER A 84 -9.34 -0.86 -5.94
N PHE A 85 -8.84 -1.04 -7.16
CA PHE A 85 -9.01 -0.08 -8.26
C PHE A 85 -9.18 -0.79 -9.60
N THR A 86 -9.81 -0.11 -10.56
CA THR A 86 -10.02 -0.61 -11.92
C THR A 86 -9.30 0.27 -12.92
N ILE A 87 -8.47 -0.35 -13.76
CA ILE A 87 -7.89 0.25 -14.95
C ILE A 87 -8.79 -0.11 -16.12
N LEU A 88 -9.36 0.90 -16.79
CA LEU A 88 -10.23 0.71 -17.94
C LEU A 88 -9.41 0.42 -19.23
N PRO A 89 -9.99 -0.23 -20.25
CA PRO A 89 -9.32 -0.51 -21.52
C PRO A 89 -8.79 0.72 -22.26
N SER A 90 -9.38 1.89 -22.02
CA SER A 90 -8.98 3.17 -22.63
C SER A 90 -7.95 3.95 -21.78
N SER A 91 -7.62 3.49 -20.57
CA SER A 91 -6.54 4.06 -19.77
C SER A 91 -5.21 3.48 -20.23
N PHE A 92 -4.39 4.30 -20.90
CA PHE A 92 -3.02 3.94 -21.19
C PHE A 92 -2.15 4.24 -19.97
N ALA A 93 -1.40 3.23 -19.48
CA ALA A 93 -0.33 3.36 -18.48
C ALA A 93 -0.67 4.28 -17.29
N THR A 94 -1.69 3.90 -16.51
CA THR A 94 -2.03 4.62 -15.27
C THR A 94 -0.99 4.33 -14.19
N TRP A 95 -0.28 5.38 -13.76
CA TRP A 95 0.53 5.32 -12.55
C TRP A 95 -0.41 5.36 -11.36
N VAL A 96 -0.52 4.22 -10.67
CA VAL A 96 -1.24 4.17 -9.42
C VAL A 96 -0.31 4.69 -8.34
N THR A 97 -0.48 5.98 -8.04
CA THR A 97 0.23 6.71 -6.98
C THR A 97 -0.76 7.03 -5.86
N ASN A 98 -0.28 7.41 -4.66
CA ASN A 98 -1.11 7.65 -3.47
C ASN A 98 -1.89 6.43 -2.97
N ILE A 99 -1.35 5.22 -3.18
CA ILE A 99 -1.77 4.05 -2.41
C ILE A 99 -0.80 3.91 -1.25
N ASP A 100 -1.35 4.19 -0.08
CA ASP A 100 -0.61 4.68 1.05
C ASP A 100 -1.01 3.82 2.27
N PHE A 101 -0.02 3.30 3.00
CA PHE A 101 -0.22 2.44 4.17
C PHE A 101 0.54 2.97 5.40
N GLY A 102 -0.19 3.17 6.48
CA GLY A 102 0.36 3.59 7.78
C GLY A 102 0.55 2.38 8.68
N GLU A 103 1.73 2.26 9.28
CA GLU A 103 2.13 1.13 10.11
C GLU A 103 2.69 1.62 11.43
N MET A 104 2.08 1.19 12.54
CA MET A 104 2.53 1.53 13.89
C MET A 104 3.28 0.35 14.51
N LEU A 105 4.49 0.59 15.01
CA LEU A 105 5.25 -0.41 15.75
C LEU A 105 4.49 -0.82 17.01
N LYS A 106 4.38 -2.13 17.27
CA LYS A 106 3.75 -2.64 18.49
C LYS A 106 4.62 -2.31 19.71
N PRO A 107 3.99 -1.99 20.86
CA PRO A 107 4.70 -1.78 22.12
C PRO A 107 5.37 -3.06 22.65
#